data_AF-A0A958JIM6-F1
#
_entry.id   AF-A0A958JIM6-F1
#
_cell.length_a   1.000
_cell.length_b   1.000
_cell.length_c   1.000
_cell.angle_alpha   90.00
_cell.angle_beta   90.00
_cell.angle_gamma   90.00
#
_symmetry.space_group_name_H-M   'P 1'
#
loop_
_entity.id
_entity.type
_entity.pdbx_description
1 polymer ?
#
loop_
_entity_poly.entity_id
_entity_poly.type
_entity_poly.pdbx_seq_one_letter_code
_entity_poly.pdbx_strand_id
1 'polypeptide(L)'
;PTTEKYWHLMRACYSLLPSRSGWTPFWSPQAKLGALALTVKVFYLPMLSTWAIGNVFYQIDLTSELSQTLAAGTVTFRDVHKYLMALLLLIDVAIFAVGYCVELPQLKNQIRSVEPTLLGWAVCLICYPPFNSVFELFDRPLTDSWTPTSEQWKTPILIVLLVLWTIYVWATVALGWRASNLTNRGIVDRGPYRFVRHPAYVSKVSLWAIECFFFSMRTFYLIALFVLIYSLRAWTEERHLSADPEYLEYKRRVRWRFVPYIY
;
A
#
# COMPACT_ATOMS: atom_id res chain seq x y z
N PRO A 1 -12.94 13.14 19.76
CA PRO A 1 -12.62 11.78 19.27
C PRO A 1 -11.13 11.50 18.98
N THR A 2 -10.40 12.28 18.15
CA THR A 2 -8.96 11.99 17.85
C THR A 2 -8.02 12.18 19.03
N THR A 3 -8.31 13.18 19.86
CA THR A 3 -7.52 13.50 21.06
C THR A 3 -7.64 12.44 22.15
N GLU A 4 -8.70 11.62 22.13
CA GLU A 4 -8.95 10.67 23.21
C GLU A 4 -7.91 9.53 23.23
N LYS A 5 -7.65 8.85 22.10
CA LYS A 5 -6.75 7.67 22.11
C LYS A 5 -5.31 8.00 22.50
N TYR A 6 -4.76 9.10 21.98
CA TYR A 6 -3.39 9.51 22.28
C TYR A 6 -3.27 10.08 23.70
N TRP A 7 -4.29 10.79 24.18
CA TRP A 7 -4.34 11.25 25.55
C TRP A 7 -4.42 10.09 26.56
N HIS A 8 -5.26 9.09 26.28
CA HIS A 8 -5.34 7.87 27.09
C HIS A 8 -4.02 7.10 27.11
N LEU A 9 -3.34 7.01 25.95
CA LEU A 9 -2.00 6.43 25.88
C LEU A 9 -0.99 7.22 26.73
N MET A 10 -0.95 8.55 26.61
CA MET A 10 -0.04 9.39 27.39
C MET A 10 -0.29 9.24 28.89
N ARG A 11 -1.55 9.20 29.34
CA ARG A 11 -1.91 8.94 30.74
C ARG A 11 -1.43 7.56 31.21
N ALA A 12 -1.62 6.52 30.37
CA ALA A 12 -1.15 5.17 30.67
C ALA A 12 0.38 5.13 30.81
N CYS A 13 1.12 5.73 29.87
CA CYS A 13 2.58 5.82 29.94
C CYS A 13 3.04 6.63 31.16
N TYR A 14 2.39 7.76 31.46
CA TYR A 14 2.73 8.61 32.59
C TYR A 14 2.52 7.91 33.94
N SER A 15 1.54 6.99 34.04
CA SER A 15 1.32 6.17 35.24
C SER A 15 2.42 5.16 35.54
N LEU A 16 3.32 4.89 34.57
CA LEU A 16 4.47 4.00 34.74
C LEU A 16 5.70 4.69 35.36
N LEU A 17 5.65 6.01 35.58
CA LEU A 17 6.80 6.76 36.08
C LEU A 17 7.09 6.45 37.57
N PRO A 18 8.38 6.28 37.97
CA PRO A 18 8.76 5.86 39.32
C PRO A 18 8.28 6.79 40.44
N SER A 19 8.10 8.09 40.15
CA SER A 19 7.64 9.09 41.12
C SER A 19 6.18 8.93 41.56
N ARG A 20 5.46 7.96 40.98
CA ARG A 20 4.06 7.65 41.29
C ARG A 20 3.85 6.19 41.69
N SER A 21 4.77 5.62 42.47
CA SER A 21 4.60 4.31 43.08
C SER A 21 3.26 4.24 43.84
N GLY A 22 2.37 3.34 43.42
CA GLY A 22 1.01 3.20 43.96
C GLY A 22 -0.12 3.40 42.93
N TRP A 23 0.16 3.98 41.76
CA TRP A 23 -0.80 4.01 40.66
C TRP A 23 -0.78 2.68 39.89
N THR A 24 -1.94 2.06 39.71
CA THR A 24 -2.06 0.89 38.83
C THR A 24 -2.10 1.36 37.37
N PRO A 25 -1.27 0.80 36.47
CA PRO A 25 -1.30 1.17 35.07
C PRO A 25 -2.66 0.81 34.45
N PHE A 26 -3.42 1.81 34.00
CA PHE A 26 -4.73 1.59 33.38
C PHE A 26 -4.63 1.62 31.85
N TRP A 27 -4.57 0.43 31.25
CA TRP A 27 -4.61 0.27 29.80
C TRP A 27 -6.05 0.20 29.29
N SER A 28 -6.67 1.38 29.15
CA SER A 28 -8.00 1.50 28.52
C SER A 28 -7.96 0.98 27.07
N PRO A 29 -9.11 0.56 26.50
CA PRO A 29 -9.19 0.21 25.07
C PRO A 29 -8.63 1.31 24.15
N GLN A 30 -8.81 2.58 24.52
CA GLN A 30 -8.33 3.76 23.82
C GLN A 30 -6.81 3.92 23.94
N ALA A 31 -6.22 3.60 25.11
CA ALA A 31 -4.76 3.56 25.28
C ALA A 31 -4.13 2.46 24.41
N LYS A 32 -4.75 1.26 24.36
CA LYS A 32 -4.31 0.17 23.50
C LYS A 32 -4.40 0.53 22.01
N LEU A 33 -5.51 1.16 21.59
CA LEU A 33 -5.65 1.68 20.23
C LEU A 33 -4.60 2.75 19.92
N GLY A 34 -4.35 3.67 20.84
CA GLY A 34 -3.31 4.69 20.71
C GLY A 34 -1.92 4.09 20.53
N ALA A 35 -1.58 3.08 21.33
CA ALA A 35 -0.31 2.36 21.23
C ALA A 35 -0.16 1.69 19.87
N LEU A 36 -1.13 0.88 19.45
CA LEU A 36 -1.11 0.18 18.16
C LEU A 36 -1.07 1.16 16.98
N ALA A 37 -1.85 2.25 17.03
CA ALA A 37 -1.84 3.27 15.99
C ALA A 37 -0.48 3.96 15.89
N LEU A 38 0.17 4.22 17.02
CA LEU A 38 1.52 4.79 17.04
C LEU A 38 2.54 3.79 16.49
N THR A 39 2.46 2.50 16.84
CA THR A 39 3.33 1.46 16.28
C THR A 39 3.23 1.38 14.77
N VAL A 40 2.01 1.41 14.22
CA VAL A 40 1.76 1.46 12.78
C VAL A 40 2.44 2.70 12.16
N LYS A 41 2.27 3.88 12.77
CA LYS A 41 2.88 5.11 12.25
C LYS A 41 4.39 5.09 12.33
N VAL A 42 4.98 4.66 13.45
CA VAL A 42 6.44 4.60 13.63
C VAL A 42 7.09 3.69 12.59
N PHE A 43 6.43 2.60 12.20
CA PHE A 43 6.94 1.71 11.17
C PHE A 43 6.82 2.32 9.76
N TYR A 44 5.62 2.73 9.36
CA TYR A 44 5.35 3.11 7.96
C TYR A 44 5.73 4.54 7.63
N LEU A 45 5.60 5.49 8.57
CA LEU A 45 5.76 6.90 8.27
C LEU A 45 7.19 7.25 7.81
N PRO A 46 8.27 6.81 8.48
CA PRO A 46 9.63 7.10 8.02
C PRO A 46 9.89 6.53 6.62
N MET A 47 9.53 5.26 6.41
CA MET A 47 9.70 4.57 5.12
C MET A 47 8.97 5.30 3.99
N LEU A 48 7.67 5.58 4.16
CA LEU A 48 6.86 6.26 3.15
C LEU A 48 7.33 7.70 2.90
N SER A 49 7.80 8.39 3.94
CA SER A 49 8.33 9.76 3.79
C SER A 49 9.62 9.75 2.97
N THR A 50 10.55 8.83 3.27
CA THR A 50 11.77 8.66 2.49
C THR A 50 11.46 8.28 1.04
N TRP A 51 10.51 7.37 0.81
CA TRP A 51 10.09 6.99 -0.54
C TRP A 51 9.43 8.15 -1.29
N ALA A 52 8.56 8.93 -0.64
CA ALA A 52 7.93 10.08 -1.26
C ALA A 52 8.97 11.13 -1.67
N ILE A 53 9.90 11.46 -0.78
CA ILE A 53 11.00 12.39 -1.07
C ILE A 53 11.87 11.86 -2.23
N GLY A 54 12.26 10.59 -2.19
CA GLY A 54 13.05 9.97 -3.24
C GLY A 54 12.36 9.99 -4.61
N ASN A 55 11.06 9.68 -4.65
CA ASN A 55 10.27 9.71 -5.88
C ASN A 55 10.07 11.14 -6.42
N VAL A 56 10.03 12.17 -5.56
CA VAL A 56 10.01 13.57 -6.03
C VAL A 56 11.29 13.89 -6.79
N PHE A 57 12.46 13.60 -6.20
CA PHE A 57 13.74 13.84 -6.87
C PHE A 57 13.86 13.03 -8.17
N TYR A 58 13.49 11.75 -8.12
CA TYR A 58 13.49 10.90 -9.31
C TYR A 58 12.58 11.46 -10.42
N GLN A 59 11.39 11.97 -10.07
CA GLN A 59 10.49 12.58 -11.04
C GLN A 59 11.05 13.88 -11.65
N ILE A 60 11.79 14.68 -10.86
CA ILE A 60 12.47 15.89 -11.33
C ILE A 60 13.56 15.52 -12.35
N ASP A 61 14.36 14.51 -12.05
CA ASP A 61 15.41 14.00 -12.94
C ASP A 61 14.80 13.50 -14.26
N LEU A 62 13.74 12.69 -14.18
CA LEU A 62 13.02 12.21 -15.37
C LEU A 62 12.36 13.31 -16.18
N THR A 63 11.90 14.39 -15.53
CA THR A 63 11.36 15.56 -16.25
C THR A 63 12.47 16.25 -17.05
N SER A 64 13.67 16.31 -16.49
CA SER A 64 14.84 16.89 -17.17
C SER A 64 15.30 16.01 -18.33
N GLU A 65 15.39 14.69 -18.13
CA GLU A 65 15.71 13.70 -19.19
C GLU A 65 14.68 13.76 -20.34
N LEU A 66 13.38 13.78 -20.01
CA LEU A 66 12.31 13.82 -21.00
C LEU A 66 12.32 15.13 -21.79
N SER A 67 12.58 16.27 -21.12
CA SER A 67 12.70 17.57 -21.79
C SER A 67 13.85 17.59 -22.81
N GLN A 68 15.00 17.02 -22.47
CA GLN A 68 16.16 16.94 -23.36
C GLN A 68 15.89 16.04 -24.58
N THR A 69 15.30 14.87 -24.37
CA THR A 69 14.97 13.93 -25.46
C THR A 69 13.88 14.47 -26.37
N LEU A 70 12.90 15.21 -25.83
CA LEU A 70 11.89 15.94 -26.60
C LEU A 70 12.54 17.04 -27.47
N ALA A 71 13.41 17.86 -26.88
CA ALA A 71 14.10 18.92 -27.60
C ALA A 71 15.01 18.39 -28.72
N ALA A 72 15.63 17.22 -28.50
CA ALA A 72 16.47 16.54 -29.50
C ALA A 72 15.67 15.78 -30.56
N GLY A 73 14.34 15.63 -30.39
CA GLY A 73 13.51 14.80 -31.28
C GLY A 73 13.80 13.29 -31.18
N THR A 74 14.45 12.84 -30.10
CA THR A 74 14.88 11.45 -29.89
C THR A 74 14.01 10.70 -28.88
N VAL A 75 12.91 11.31 -28.42
CA VAL A 75 12.00 10.71 -27.44
C VAL A 75 11.52 9.32 -27.88
N THR A 76 11.65 8.34 -27.00
CA THR A 76 11.17 6.98 -27.25
C THR A 76 9.94 6.66 -26.41
N PHE A 77 9.19 5.63 -26.80
CA PHE A 77 8.09 5.11 -25.99
C PHE A 77 8.55 4.69 -24.59
N ARG A 78 9.78 4.18 -24.45
CA ARG A 78 10.36 3.76 -23.16
C ARG A 78 10.55 4.95 -22.22
N ASP A 79 10.96 6.10 -22.75
CA ASP A 79 11.15 7.32 -21.95
C ASP A 79 9.81 7.80 -21.38
N VAL A 80 8.78 7.83 -22.22
CA VAL A 80 7.41 8.18 -21.80
C VAL A 80 6.88 7.18 -20.78
N HIS A 81 7.06 5.88 -21.01
CA HIS A 81 6.64 4.85 -20.07
C HIS A 81 7.34 4.99 -18.71
N LYS A 82 8.68 5.15 -18.69
CA LYS A 82 9.48 5.34 -17.47
C LYS A 82 8.97 6.55 -16.68
N TYR A 83 8.73 7.66 -17.38
CA TYR A 83 8.18 8.88 -16.79
C TYR A 83 6.80 8.66 -16.14
N LEU A 84 5.87 8.02 -16.85
CA LEU A 84 4.51 7.79 -16.37
C LEU A 84 4.48 6.81 -15.18
N MET A 85 5.33 5.77 -15.21
CA MET A 85 5.45 4.84 -14.09
C MET A 85 5.95 5.51 -12.82
N ALA A 86 7.00 6.32 -12.93
CA ALA A 86 7.52 7.08 -11.81
C ALA A 86 6.46 8.04 -11.25
N LEU A 87 5.68 8.69 -12.13
CA LEU A 87 4.62 9.60 -11.70
C LEU A 87 3.49 8.88 -10.96
N LEU A 88 3.08 7.71 -11.46
CA LEU A 88 2.09 6.85 -10.79
C LEU A 88 2.58 6.42 -9.41
N LEU A 89 3.84 5.99 -9.29
CA LEU A 89 4.43 5.60 -8.02
C LEU A 89 4.51 6.79 -7.06
N LEU A 90 4.93 7.97 -7.54
CA LEU A 90 4.97 9.21 -6.75
C LEU A 90 3.58 9.56 -6.18
N ILE A 91 2.52 9.48 -7.00
CA ILE A 91 1.14 9.73 -6.53
C ILE A 91 0.76 8.76 -5.41
N ASP A 92 1.05 7.47 -5.57
CA ASP A 92 0.77 6.44 -4.56
C ASP A 92 1.47 6.75 -3.22
N VAL A 93 2.81 6.87 -3.26
CA VAL A 93 3.60 7.06 -2.04
C VAL A 93 3.31 8.40 -1.37
N ALA A 94 2.99 9.45 -2.13
CA ALA A 94 2.63 10.75 -1.58
C ALA A 94 1.30 10.70 -0.81
N ILE A 95 0.28 10.04 -1.37
CA ILE A 95 -1.01 9.85 -0.68
C ILE A 95 -0.81 9.07 0.62
N PHE A 96 -0.05 7.98 0.57
CA PHE A 96 0.27 7.19 1.75
C PHE A 96 1.07 7.99 2.78
N ALA A 97 2.13 8.70 2.39
CA ALA A 97 2.93 9.51 3.31
C ALA A 97 2.06 10.54 4.05
N VAL A 98 1.24 11.30 3.33
CA VAL A 98 0.31 12.29 3.93
C VAL A 98 -0.74 11.61 4.81
N GLY A 99 -1.32 10.49 4.36
CA GLY A 99 -2.30 9.72 5.13
C GLY A 99 -1.75 9.21 6.46
N TYR A 100 -0.46 8.89 6.53
CA TYR A 100 0.20 8.48 7.77
C TYR A 100 0.62 9.65 8.66
N CYS A 101 1.01 10.79 8.08
CA CYS A 101 1.33 12.02 8.81
C CYS A 101 0.14 12.57 9.59
N VAL A 102 -1.04 12.58 8.97
CA VAL A 102 -2.16 13.43 9.40
C VAL A 102 -3.36 12.60 9.84
N GLU A 103 -4.00 12.98 10.95
CA GLU A 103 -5.34 12.50 11.35
C GLU A 103 -6.23 13.70 11.69
N LEU A 104 -7.02 14.15 10.71
CA LEU A 104 -7.90 15.30 10.84
C LEU A 104 -9.37 14.89 10.67
N PRO A 105 -10.28 15.33 11.56
CA PRO A 105 -11.72 15.10 11.40
C PRO A 105 -12.25 15.53 10.02
N GLN A 106 -11.74 16.65 9.49
CA GLN A 106 -12.14 17.23 8.20
C GLN A 106 -11.79 16.32 7.02
N LEU A 107 -10.67 15.58 7.11
CA LEU A 107 -10.24 14.62 6.10
C LEU A 107 -10.91 13.25 6.25
N LYS A 108 -11.71 13.05 7.32
CA LYS A 108 -12.37 11.78 7.65
C LYS A 108 -11.41 10.59 7.59
N ASN A 109 -10.18 10.77 8.10
CA ASN A 109 -9.09 9.78 8.01
C ASN A 109 -8.57 9.29 9.37
N GLN A 110 -9.40 9.44 10.40
CA GLN A 110 -9.08 9.03 11.76
C GLN A 110 -9.01 7.51 11.86
N ILE A 111 -8.00 6.99 12.56
CA ILE A 111 -7.88 5.56 12.83
C ILE A 111 -8.96 5.16 13.84
N ARG A 112 -9.95 4.37 13.39
CA ARG A 112 -11.05 3.80 14.17
C ARG A 112 -10.59 2.53 14.91
N SER A 113 -9.81 1.68 14.24
CA SER A 113 -9.21 0.48 14.84
C SER A 113 -7.92 0.08 14.11
N VAL A 114 -7.11 -0.75 14.76
CA VAL A 114 -5.87 -1.34 14.22
C VAL A 114 -6.00 -2.86 14.30
N GLU A 115 -5.44 -3.58 13.32
CA GLU A 115 -5.42 -5.05 13.28
C GLU A 115 -4.88 -5.61 14.62
N PRO A 116 -5.68 -6.37 15.37
CA PRO A 116 -5.31 -6.80 16.72
C PRO A 116 -4.44 -8.08 16.76
N THR A 117 -4.29 -8.81 15.64
CA THR A 117 -3.64 -10.13 15.64
C THR A 117 -2.22 -10.10 15.12
N LEU A 118 -1.33 -10.89 15.73
CA LEU A 118 0.05 -11.07 15.25
C LEU A 118 0.10 -11.60 13.81
N LEU A 119 -0.85 -12.46 13.42
CA LEU A 119 -0.92 -12.99 12.07
C LEU A 119 -1.17 -11.88 11.03
N GLY A 120 -2.13 -10.99 11.27
CA GLY A 120 -2.40 -9.87 10.38
C GLY A 120 -1.20 -8.93 10.23
N TRP A 121 -0.49 -8.67 11.34
CA TRP A 121 0.76 -7.93 11.32
C TRP A 121 1.85 -8.64 10.51
N ALA A 122 2.12 -9.92 10.78
CA ALA A 122 3.16 -10.68 10.09
C ALA A 122 2.92 -10.75 8.58
N VAL A 123 1.70 -11.07 8.17
CA VAL A 123 1.30 -11.16 6.75
C VAL A 123 1.36 -9.81 6.05
N CYS A 124 1.12 -8.71 6.76
CA CYS A 124 1.26 -7.37 6.19
C CYS A 124 2.74 -6.97 6.09
N LEU A 125 3.51 -7.13 7.18
CA LEU A 125 4.89 -6.69 7.28
C LEU A 125 5.83 -7.44 6.34
N ILE A 126 5.59 -8.72 6.05
CA ILE A 126 6.38 -9.49 5.07
C ILE A 126 6.35 -8.87 3.66
N CYS A 127 5.38 -8.01 3.36
CA CYS A 127 5.28 -7.27 2.10
C CYS A 127 6.14 -5.99 2.05
N TYR A 128 6.85 -5.64 3.13
CA TYR A 128 7.60 -4.38 3.24
C TYR A 128 9.04 -4.62 3.73
N PRO A 129 10.01 -3.76 3.38
CA PRO A 129 11.35 -3.81 3.93
C PRO A 129 11.37 -3.65 5.46
N PRO A 130 12.32 -4.30 6.16
CA PRO A 130 13.33 -5.22 5.63
C PRO A 130 12.82 -6.65 5.38
N PHE A 131 11.56 -6.97 5.71
CA PHE A 131 11.05 -8.35 5.72
C PHE A 131 10.81 -8.93 4.33
N ASN A 132 10.53 -8.09 3.33
CA ASN A 132 10.35 -8.51 1.94
C ASN A 132 11.69 -8.85 1.25
N SER A 133 12.84 -8.53 1.83
CA SER A 133 14.17 -8.74 1.23
C SER A 133 14.48 -10.21 0.94
N VAL A 134 13.83 -11.13 1.66
CA VAL A 134 13.88 -12.58 1.40
C VAL A 134 13.35 -12.94 0.00
N PHE A 135 12.48 -12.11 -0.55
CA PHE A 135 11.88 -12.27 -1.87
C PHE A 135 12.36 -11.14 -2.78
N GLU A 136 13.67 -11.09 -3.07
CA GLU A 136 14.41 -10.10 -3.90
C GLU A 136 13.73 -9.62 -5.21
N LEU A 137 12.58 -10.18 -5.56
CA LEU A 137 11.67 -9.74 -6.60
C LEU A 137 10.86 -8.47 -6.27
N PHE A 138 10.56 -8.16 -4.99
CA PHE A 138 9.69 -7.01 -4.65
C PHE A 138 10.26 -5.65 -5.06
N ASP A 139 11.59 -5.52 -5.12
CA ASP A 139 12.28 -4.22 -5.15
C ASP A 139 13.10 -3.99 -6.44
N ARG A 140 12.97 -4.83 -7.49
CA ARG A 140 13.68 -4.60 -8.75
C ARG A 140 12.94 -3.57 -9.62
N PRO A 141 13.53 -2.39 -9.90
CA PRO A 141 12.92 -1.43 -10.83
C PRO A 141 12.81 -2.06 -12.22
N LEU A 142 11.61 -2.04 -12.75
CA LEU A 142 11.18 -2.66 -14.02
C LEU A 142 11.96 -2.18 -15.26
N THR A 143 12.78 -1.14 -15.16
CA THR A 143 13.31 -0.43 -16.34
C THR A 143 14.73 -0.79 -16.70
N ASP A 144 15.61 -1.17 -15.78
CA ASP A 144 17.06 -1.07 -16.05
C ASP A 144 17.70 -2.38 -16.55
N SER A 145 17.03 -3.52 -16.36
CA SER A 145 17.49 -4.84 -16.82
C SER A 145 16.50 -5.57 -17.74
N TRP A 146 15.44 -4.87 -18.17
CA TRP A 146 14.36 -5.43 -18.98
C TRP A 146 14.75 -5.52 -20.45
N THR A 147 14.91 -6.76 -20.93
CA THR A 147 14.82 -7.08 -22.36
C THR A 147 13.97 -8.35 -22.49
N PRO A 148 12.68 -8.24 -22.86
CA PRO A 148 11.87 -9.39 -23.24
C PRO A 148 12.65 -10.24 -24.23
N THR A 149 12.57 -11.55 -24.05
CA THR A 149 13.24 -12.56 -24.88
C THR A 149 12.91 -12.41 -26.38
N SER A 150 11.83 -11.70 -26.72
CA SER A 150 11.55 -11.26 -28.08
C SER A 150 11.14 -9.78 -28.14
N GLU A 151 11.70 -9.03 -29.09
CA GLU A 151 11.41 -7.62 -29.34
C GLU A 151 9.92 -7.32 -29.56
N GLN A 152 9.18 -8.23 -30.20
CA GLN A 152 7.75 -8.02 -30.54
C GLN A 152 6.82 -7.87 -29.33
N TRP A 153 7.17 -8.47 -28.18
CA TRP A 153 6.33 -8.42 -26.97
C TRP A 153 6.66 -7.21 -26.07
N LYS A 154 7.73 -6.47 -26.37
CA LYS A 154 8.21 -5.35 -25.55
C LYS A 154 7.14 -4.29 -25.32
N THR A 155 6.67 -3.65 -26.38
CA THR A 155 5.71 -2.55 -26.29
C THR A 155 4.36 -2.99 -25.72
N PRO A 156 3.74 -4.12 -26.16
CA PRO A 156 2.48 -4.59 -25.59
C PRO A 156 2.57 -4.84 -24.07
N ILE A 157 3.64 -5.46 -23.58
CA ILE A 157 3.82 -5.74 -22.15
C ILE A 157 3.90 -4.43 -21.36
N LEU A 158 4.71 -3.46 -21.81
CA LEU A 158 4.82 -2.16 -21.15
C LEU A 158 3.48 -1.43 -21.05
N ILE A 159 2.64 -1.51 -22.10
CA ILE A 159 1.27 -0.95 -22.07
C ILE A 159 0.44 -1.65 -20.99
N VAL A 160 0.48 -2.99 -20.93
CA VAL A 160 -0.25 -3.76 -19.91
C VAL A 160 0.22 -3.42 -18.50
N LEU A 161 1.52 -3.33 -18.27
CA LEU A 161 2.09 -2.92 -16.97
C LEU A 161 1.57 -1.54 -16.58
N LEU A 162 1.54 -0.59 -17.52
CA LEU A 162 1.06 0.77 -17.28
C LEU A 162 -0.43 0.81 -16.90
N VAL A 163 -1.25 -0.01 -17.55
CA VAL A 163 -2.67 -0.17 -17.20
C VAL A 163 -2.82 -0.74 -15.80
N LEU A 164 -2.06 -1.79 -15.45
CA LEU A 164 -2.12 -2.40 -14.12
C LEU A 164 -1.69 -1.43 -13.01
N TRP A 165 -0.61 -0.67 -13.23
CA TRP A 165 -0.18 0.39 -12.33
C TRP A 165 -1.21 1.51 -12.21
N THR A 166 -1.84 1.90 -13.31
CA THR A 166 -2.94 2.88 -13.28
C THR A 166 -4.11 2.38 -12.41
N ILE A 167 -4.50 1.11 -12.54
CA ILE A 167 -5.55 0.52 -11.68
C ILE A 167 -5.12 0.48 -10.21
N TYR A 168 -3.86 0.13 -9.95
CA TYR A 168 -3.29 0.13 -8.61
C TYR A 168 -3.37 1.52 -7.96
N VAL A 169 -2.88 2.55 -8.65
CA VAL A 169 -2.89 3.93 -8.16
C VAL A 169 -4.31 4.50 -8.09
N TRP A 170 -5.21 4.11 -9.01
CA TRP A 170 -6.61 4.49 -8.93
C TRP A 170 -7.28 3.99 -7.65
N ALA A 171 -6.90 2.80 -7.15
CA ALA A 171 -7.35 2.31 -5.86
C ALA A 171 -6.83 3.21 -4.71
N THR A 172 -5.54 3.56 -4.73
CA THR A 172 -4.96 4.48 -3.73
C THR A 172 -5.62 5.86 -3.76
N VAL A 173 -5.86 6.44 -4.94
CA VAL A 173 -6.56 7.71 -5.10
C VAL A 173 -8.01 7.61 -4.59
N ALA A 174 -8.70 6.49 -4.82
CA ALA A 174 -10.05 6.28 -4.31
C ALA A 174 -10.09 6.22 -2.77
N LEU A 175 -9.10 5.57 -2.13
CA LEU A 175 -8.91 5.59 -0.68
C LEU A 175 -8.58 7.00 -0.16
N GLY A 176 -7.78 7.76 -0.91
CA GLY A 176 -7.31 9.09 -0.54
C GLY A 176 -6.58 9.07 0.81
N TRP A 177 -6.88 10.04 1.67
CA TRP A 177 -6.22 10.17 2.98
C TRP A 177 -6.49 9.04 3.98
N ARG A 178 -7.44 8.13 3.64
CA ARG A 178 -7.73 6.91 4.42
C ARG A 178 -6.79 5.75 4.07
N ALA A 179 -5.99 5.88 3.00
CA ALA A 179 -5.04 4.85 2.58
C ALA A 179 -4.07 4.54 3.73
N SER A 180 -4.12 3.30 4.20
CA SER A 180 -3.30 2.84 5.32
C SER A 180 -3.30 1.32 5.41
N ASN A 181 -2.17 0.79 5.86
CA ASN A 181 -2.01 -0.62 6.21
C ASN A 181 -2.39 -0.84 7.67
N LEU A 182 -2.95 -2.02 7.97
CA LEU A 182 -3.29 -2.48 9.32
C LEU A 182 -4.32 -1.63 10.08
N THR A 183 -4.95 -0.62 9.45
CA THR A 183 -5.89 0.26 10.15
C THR A 183 -7.22 0.39 9.42
N ASN A 184 -8.30 0.44 10.18
CA ASN A 184 -9.61 0.87 9.69
C ASN A 184 -9.72 2.40 9.86
N ARG A 185 -9.80 3.12 8.74
CA ARG A 185 -10.02 4.58 8.68
C ARG A 185 -11.36 4.97 8.04
N GLY A 186 -12.28 4.02 7.96
CA GLY A 186 -13.57 4.14 7.29
C GLY A 186 -13.59 3.46 5.93
N ILE A 187 -14.76 2.95 5.55
CA ILE A 187 -14.94 2.12 4.36
C ILE A 187 -15.07 2.99 3.11
N VAL A 188 -14.55 2.48 1.99
CA VAL A 188 -14.54 3.15 0.69
C VAL A 188 -15.12 2.18 -0.34
N ASP A 189 -16.16 2.62 -1.06
CA ASP A 189 -16.93 1.85 -2.03
C ASP A 189 -16.94 2.49 -3.43
N ARG A 190 -16.13 3.54 -3.64
CA ARG A 190 -16.01 4.31 -4.89
C ARG A 190 -14.76 3.94 -5.68
N GLY A 191 -14.68 4.39 -6.93
CA GLY A 191 -13.54 4.09 -7.81
C GLY A 191 -13.50 2.60 -8.16
N PRO A 192 -12.33 1.93 -8.13
CA PRO A 192 -12.25 0.51 -8.48
C PRO A 192 -12.91 -0.40 -7.43
N TYR A 193 -13.10 0.09 -6.20
CA TYR A 193 -13.75 -0.64 -5.11
C TYR A 193 -15.24 -0.94 -5.37
N ARG A 194 -15.88 -0.27 -6.35
CA ARG A 194 -17.25 -0.63 -6.75
C ARG A 194 -17.36 -1.96 -7.49
N PHE A 195 -16.24 -2.46 -8.01
CA PHE A 195 -16.20 -3.69 -8.82
C PHE A 195 -15.68 -4.88 -8.02
N VAL A 196 -14.58 -4.68 -7.28
CA VAL A 196 -13.90 -5.72 -6.48
C VAL A 196 -13.37 -5.12 -5.19
N ARG A 197 -13.26 -5.92 -4.13
CA ARG A 197 -12.83 -5.42 -2.82
C ARG A 197 -11.33 -5.12 -2.71
N HIS A 198 -10.49 -5.78 -3.50
CA HIS A 198 -9.03 -5.67 -3.43
C HIS A 198 -8.37 -5.36 -4.79
N PRO A 199 -8.74 -4.26 -5.46
CA PRO A 199 -8.24 -3.95 -6.81
C PRO A 199 -6.72 -3.77 -6.86
N ALA A 200 -6.13 -3.09 -5.88
CA ALA A 200 -4.68 -2.91 -5.78
C ALA A 200 -3.95 -4.26 -5.66
N TYR A 201 -4.50 -5.22 -4.92
CA TYR A 201 -3.87 -6.53 -4.72
C TYR A 201 -3.86 -7.33 -6.01
N VAL A 202 -4.95 -7.30 -6.78
CA VAL A 202 -5.00 -7.97 -8.08
C VAL A 202 -4.05 -7.36 -9.08
N SER A 203 -3.99 -6.03 -9.17
CA SER A 203 -3.02 -5.36 -10.03
C SER A 203 -1.59 -5.77 -9.67
N LYS A 204 -1.25 -5.76 -8.37
CA LYS A 204 0.09 -6.05 -7.89
C LYS A 204 0.52 -7.50 -8.13
N VAL A 205 -0.36 -8.47 -7.85
CA VAL A 205 -0.10 -9.88 -8.17
C VAL A 205 0.00 -10.11 -9.67
N SER A 206 -0.83 -9.43 -10.48
CA SER A 206 -0.79 -9.54 -11.95
C SER A 206 0.50 -8.96 -12.53
N LEU A 207 0.98 -7.84 -11.99
CA LEU A 207 2.29 -7.25 -12.34
C LEU A 207 3.38 -8.31 -12.13
N TRP A 208 3.52 -8.85 -10.92
CA TRP A 208 4.54 -9.87 -10.64
C TRP A 208 4.39 -11.16 -11.43
N ALA A 209 3.16 -11.57 -11.77
CA ALA A 209 2.92 -12.75 -12.59
C ALA A 209 3.45 -12.54 -14.02
N ILE A 210 3.15 -11.38 -14.62
CA ILE A 210 3.69 -10.99 -15.93
C ILE A 210 5.21 -10.91 -15.85
N GLU A 211 5.75 -10.27 -14.81
CA GLU A 211 7.18 -10.18 -14.60
C GLU A 211 7.83 -11.58 -14.53
N CYS A 212 7.40 -12.44 -13.61
CA CYS A 212 7.95 -13.79 -13.49
C CYS A 212 7.90 -14.56 -14.82
N PHE A 213 6.80 -14.46 -15.56
CA PHE A 213 6.64 -15.16 -16.84
C PHE A 213 7.66 -14.69 -17.90
N PHE A 214 7.97 -13.39 -17.96
CA PHE A 214 8.86 -12.83 -18.97
C PHE A 214 10.34 -12.68 -18.52
N PHE A 215 10.64 -12.64 -17.22
CA PHE A 215 12.01 -12.48 -16.69
C PHE A 215 12.69 -13.82 -16.34
N SER A 216 11.96 -14.79 -15.78
CA SER A 216 12.58 -16.05 -15.33
C SER A 216 11.54 -17.14 -15.05
N MET A 217 11.49 -18.17 -15.89
CA MET A 217 10.68 -19.37 -15.61
C MET A 217 11.07 -20.04 -14.29
N ARG A 218 12.29 -19.79 -13.78
CA ARG A 218 12.76 -20.32 -12.50
C ARG A 218 12.04 -19.71 -11.31
N THR A 219 11.35 -18.57 -11.43
CA THR A 219 10.65 -17.92 -10.31
C THR A 219 9.15 -18.16 -10.29
N PHE A 220 8.63 -19.12 -11.07
CA PHE A 220 7.19 -19.40 -11.10
C PHE A 220 6.61 -19.79 -9.73
N TYR A 221 7.40 -20.46 -8.88
CA TYR A 221 7.00 -20.77 -7.50
C TYR A 221 6.78 -19.51 -6.65
N LEU A 222 7.43 -18.38 -6.97
CA LEU A 222 7.21 -17.11 -6.27
C LEU A 222 5.82 -16.53 -6.58
N ILE A 223 5.26 -16.78 -7.77
CA ILE A 223 3.89 -16.35 -8.10
C ILE A 223 2.89 -17.00 -7.15
N ALA A 224 2.98 -18.33 -6.97
CA ALA A 224 2.10 -19.06 -6.05
C ALA A 224 2.23 -18.52 -4.61
N LEU A 225 3.46 -18.17 -4.21
CA LEU A 225 3.71 -17.55 -2.91
C LEU A 225 3.10 -16.14 -2.81
N PHE A 226 3.20 -15.29 -3.83
CA PHE A 226 2.58 -13.97 -3.80
C PHE A 226 1.06 -14.04 -3.79
N VAL A 227 0.47 -14.94 -4.59
CA VAL A 227 -0.97 -15.21 -4.56
C VAL A 227 -1.37 -15.63 -3.15
N LEU A 228 -0.62 -16.51 -2.50
CA LEU A 228 -0.87 -16.93 -1.12
C LEU A 228 -0.76 -15.76 -0.15
N ILE A 229 0.34 -14.99 -0.16
CA ILE A 229 0.57 -13.86 0.74
C ILE A 229 -0.54 -12.81 0.59
N TYR A 230 -0.90 -12.42 -0.63
CA TYR A 230 -1.94 -11.41 -0.87
C TYR A 230 -3.35 -11.94 -0.59
N SER A 231 -3.58 -13.25 -0.76
CA SER A 231 -4.83 -13.89 -0.31
C SER A 231 -4.95 -13.89 1.21
N LEU A 232 -3.87 -14.23 1.92
CA LEU A 232 -3.81 -14.15 3.37
C LEU A 232 -3.98 -12.72 3.86
N ARG A 233 -3.31 -11.76 3.20
CA ARG A 233 -3.39 -10.33 3.54
C ARG A 233 -4.82 -9.82 3.40
N ALA A 234 -5.44 -10.07 2.25
CA ALA A 234 -6.84 -9.74 2.03
C ALA A 234 -7.73 -10.39 3.09
N TRP A 235 -7.54 -11.67 3.39
CA TRP A 235 -8.32 -12.37 4.40
C TRP A 235 -8.16 -11.75 5.80
N THR A 236 -6.93 -11.45 6.24
CA THR A 236 -6.68 -10.81 7.53
C THR A 236 -7.32 -9.44 7.60
N GLU A 237 -7.23 -8.66 6.53
CA GLU A 237 -7.82 -7.34 6.42
C GLU A 237 -9.35 -7.40 6.44
N GLU A 238 -9.98 -8.28 5.64
CA GLU A 238 -11.44 -8.43 5.67
C GLU A 238 -11.93 -8.91 7.03
N ARG A 239 -11.18 -9.78 7.72
CA ARG A 239 -11.52 -10.26 9.07
C ARG A 239 -11.50 -9.12 10.07
N HIS A 240 -10.47 -8.26 10.03
CA HIS A 240 -10.40 -7.06 10.85
C HIS A 240 -11.53 -6.06 10.52
N LEU A 241 -11.73 -5.77 9.23
CA LEU A 241 -12.76 -4.83 8.78
C LEU A 241 -14.19 -5.34 9.03
N SER A 242 -14.41 -6.66 9.11
CA SER A 242 -15.74 -7.24 9.40
C SER A 242 -16.27 -6.93 10.80
N ALA A 243 -15.46 -6.35 11.68
CA ALA A 243 -15.93 -5.77 12.94
C ALA A 243 -16.72 -4.44 12.72
N ASP A 244 -16.58 -3.81 11.56
CA ASP A 244 -17.28 -2.58 11.18
C ASP A 244 -18.58 -2.92 10.40
N PRO A 245 -19.77 -2.52 10.88
CA PRO A 245 -21.03 -2.75 10.17
C PRO A 245 -21.05 -2.17 8.75
N GLU A 246 -20.40 -1.03 8.51
CA GLU A 246 -20.30 -0.41 7.17
C GLU A 246 -19.59 -1.36 6.19
N TYR A 247 -18.60 -2.10 6.68
CA TYR A 247 -17.86 -3.06 5.86
C TYR A 247 -18.69 -4.30 5.54
N LEU A 248 -19.51 -4.77 6.48
CA LEU A 248 -20.42 -5.89 6.24
C LEU A 248 -21.46 -5.54 5.17
N GLU A 249 -21.99 -4.32 5.18
CA GLU A 249 -22.88 -3.85 4.12
C GLU A 249 -22.16 -3.76 2.77
N TYR A 250 -20.97 -3.15 2.75
CA TYR A 250 -20.14 -3.09 1.55
C TYR A 250 -19.85 -4.47 0.96
N LYS A 251 -19.48 -5.44 1.80
CA LYS A 251 -19.20 -6.83 1.41
C LYS A 251 -20.42 -7.55 0.81
N ARG A 252 -21.64 -7.19 1.22
CA ARG A 252 -22.88 -7.72 0.61
C ARG A 252 -23.12 -7.15 -0.78
N ARG A 253 -22.82 -5.87 -0.99
CA ARG A 253 -23.01 -5.17 -2.28
C ARG A 253 -21.95 -5.56 -3.30
N VAL A 254 -20.68 -5.51 -2.92
CA VAL A 254 -19.56 -5.88 -3.78
C VAL A 254 -19.11 -7.27 -3.37
N ARG A 255 -19.54 -8.30 -4.11
CA ARG A 255 -19.34 -9.72 -3.74
C ARG A 255 -17.94 -10.26 -4.03
N TRP A 256 -17.27 -9.70 -5.04
CA TRP A 256 -16.01 -10.21 -5.55
C TRP A 256 -14.81 -9.70 -4.74
N ARG A 257 -13.91 -10.60 -4.33
CA ARG A 257 -12.65 -10.18 -3.66
C ARG A 257 -11.66 -9.58 -4.64
N PHE A 258 -11.38 -10.33 -5.69
CA PHE A 258 -10.25 -10.09 -6.57
C PHE A 258 -10.69 -9.93 -8.02
N VAL A 259 -11.39 -10.92 -8.57
CA VAL A 259 -11.77 -10.93 -9.98
C VAL A 259 -13.30 -11.02 -10.07
N PRO A 260 -13.96 -10.15 -10.84
CA PRO A 260 -15.40 -10.28 -11.05
C PRO A 260 -15.74 -11.66 -11.59
N TYR A 261 -16.82 -12.27 -11.08
CA TYR A 261 -17.29 -13.59 -11.48
C TYR A 261 -16.40 -14.78 -11.08
N ILE A 262 -15.28 -14.54 -10.37
CA ILE A 262 -14.42 -15.57 -9.80
C ILE A 262 -14.23 -15.23 -8.31
N TYR A 263 -15.08 -15.86 -7.48
CA TYR A 263 -15.17 -15.79 -6.00
C TYR A 263 -14.58 -14.54 -5.30
#